data_AF-A0AA41Q490-F1
#
_entry.id   AF-A0AA41Q490-F1
#
_cell.length_a   1.000
_cell.length_b   1.000
_cell.length_c   1.000
_cell.angle_alpha   90.00
_cell.angle_beta   90.00
_cell.angle_gamma   90.00
#
_symmetry.space_group_name_H-M   'P 1'
#
loop_
_entity.id
_entity.type
_entity.pdbx_description
1 polymer ?
#
loop_
_entity_poly.entity_id
_entity_poly.type
_entity_poly.pdbx_seq_one_letter_code
_entity_poly.pdbx_strand_id
1 'polypeptide(L)'
;MGHTGTGQGGSDSAGGTAVTAATAAGADPRLPPGQRLQRGWPVLHYGPVPRFKPDTWDFRVFGATALGDKHAWNHEEFSALPRTTVVADFHCVTKFSMLNNEWGGVSAETILELAPPAPEVTHVMVWAEYGFSSNLRIMDFATERTIFATHHDGEPLTAEHGFPVRLIVPQLYAWKGPKWVRGIEYMVADKRGFWEERGYHNIGDPWQEQRYSYQEREGEGPDL
;
A
#
# COMPACT_ATOMS: atom_id res chain seq x y z
N MET A 1 10.24 1.51 86.87
CA MET A 1 10.83 1.84 85.55
C MET A 1 10.35 0.78 84.56
N GLY A 2 9.64 1.22 83.50
CA GLY A 2 9.49 0.58 82.18
C GLY A 2 9.12 -0.90 82.07
N HIS A 3 7.85 -1.17 81.74
CA HIS A 3 7.35 -2.39 81.11
C HIS A 3 7.95 -2.62 79.71
N THR A 4 8.21 -3.88 79.37
CA THR A 4 8.26 -4.37 77.99
C THR A 4 7.02 -5.23 77.70
N GLY A 5 6.14 -4.72 76.83
CA GLY A 5 5.14 -5.52 76.10
C GLY A 5 5.83 -6.34 75.01
N THR A 6 5.29 -7.45 74.53
CA THR A 6 4.14 -7.59 73.61
C THR A 6 3.97 -9.11 73.40
N GLY A 7 2.85 -9.73 73.01
CA GLY A 7 1.69 -9.32 72.23
C GLY A 7 1.33 -10.54 71.35
N GLN A 8 0.11 -11.04 71.50
CA GLN A 8 -0.44 -12.24 70.88
C GLN A 8 -0.66 -12.12 69.36
N GLY A 9 -0.56 -13.26 68.67
CA GLY A 9 -1.65 -13.89 67.89
C GLY A 9 -2.12 -13.23 66.58
N GLY A 10 -2.21 -14.04 65.52
CA GLY A 10 -2.99 -13.71 64.33
C GLY A 10 -2.78 -14.71 63.19
N SER A 11 -3.77 -15.55 62.98
CA SER A 11 -3.88 -16.59 61.95
C SER A 11 -4.41 -16.06 60.60
N ASP A 12 -4.17 -16.89 59.58
CA ASP A 12 -4.86 -17.02 58.28
C ASP A 12 -4.77 -15.89 57.24
N SER A 13 -4.24 -16.23 56.06
CA SER A 13 -5.00 -16.14 54.80
C SER A 13 -4.23 -16.71 53.60
N ALA A 14 -5.02 -17.25 52.69
CA ALA A 14 -4.65 -17.81 51.40
C ALA A 14 -3.91 -16.84 50.49
N GLY A 15 -3.04 -17.37 49.64
CA GLY A 15 -2.39 -16.63 48.55
C GLY A 15 -2.14 -17.55 47.38
N GLY A 16 -3.13 -17.67 46.50
CA GLY A 16 -3.00 -18.37 45.23
C GLY A 16 -1.84 -17.83 44.41
N THR A 17 -1.09 -18.73 43.81
CA THR A 17 0.03 -18.45 42.92
C THR A 17 -0.49 -17.63 41.73
N ALA A 18 -0.20 -16.33 41.74
CA ALA A 18 -0.46 -15.48 40.59
C ALA A 18 0.43 -15.94 39.43
N VAL A 19 -0.19 -16.62 38.47
CA VAL A 19 0.39 -16.78 37.14
C VAL A 19 0.45 -15.38 36.55
N THR A 20 1.62 -14.78 36.54
CA THR A 20 1.87 -13.54 35.83
C THR A 20 1.64 -13.79 34.35
N ALA A 21 0.50 -13.29 33.85
CA ALA A 21 0.26 -13.19 32.42
C ALA A 21 1.44 -12.43 31.81
N ALA A 22 2.18 -13.11 30.93
CA ALA A 22 3.17 -12.46 30.10
C ALA A 22 2.45 -11.36 29.31
N THR A 23 2.73 -10.11 29.63
CA THR A 23 2.34 -8.97 28.81
C THR A 23 2.91 -9.19 27.42
N ALA A 24 2.04 -9.20 26.41
CA ALA A 24 2.47 -9.19 25.02
C ALA A 24 3.50 -8.07 24.84
N ALA A 25 4.70 -8.42 24.37
CA ALA A 25 5.70 -7.44 23.97
C ALA A 25 5.00 -6.40 23.09
N GLY A 26 5.04 -5.12 23.50
CA GLY A 26 4.25 -4.06 22.89
C GLY A 26 4.40 -4.06 21.38
N ALA A 27 3.27 -4.13 20.66
CA ALA A 27 3.27 -4.04 19.21
C ALA A 27 3.91 -2.71 18.78
N ASP A 28 4.78 -2.74 17.78
CA ASP A 28 5.34 -1.51 17.20
C ASP A 28 4.19 -0.67 16.63
N PRO A 29 3.92 0.55 17.14
CA PRO A 29 2.76 1.33 16.74
C PRO A 29 2.83 1.82 15.29
N ARG A 30 3.97 1.61 14.60
CA ARG A 30 4.14 1.89 13.16
C ARG A 30 3.71 0.72 12.28
N LEU A 31 3.47 -0.45 12.86
CA LEU A 31 3.02 -1.63 12.13
C LEU A 31 1.50 -1.73 12.20
N PRO A 32 0.81 -1.83 11.05
CA PRO A 32 -0.59 -2.20 11.02
C PRO A 32 -0.84 -3.56 11.69
N PRO A 33 -2.07 -3.82 12.18
CA PRO A 33 -2.38 -5.09 12.82
C PRO A 33 -2.06 -6.31 11.93
N GLY A 34 -1.52 -7.35 12.57
CA GLY A 34 -1.13 -8.59 11.88
C GLY A 34 0.09 -8.48 10.97
N GLN A 35 0.78 -7.32 10.93
CA GLN A 35 2.02 -7.13 10.17
C GLN A 35 3.28 -7.49 10.95
N ARG A 36 4.33 -7.87 10.20
CA ARG A 36 5.68 -8.07 10.74
C ARG A 36 6.67 -7.18 9.99
N LEU A 37 7.66 -6.65 10.68
CA LEU A 37 8.74 -5.92 10.02
C LEU A 37 9.54 -6.86 9.12
N GLN A 38 9.67 -6.49 7.85
CA GLN A 38 10.46 -7.20 6.87
C GLN A 38 11.93 -6.79 6.96
N ARG A 39 12.84 -7.76 6.80
CA ARG A 39 14.25 -7.48 6.54
C ARG A 39 14.50 -7.55 5.04
N GLY A 40 15.10 -6.50 4.48
CA GLY A 40 15.35 -6.39 3.04
C GLY A 40 14.08 -6.21 2.21
N TRP A 41 14.22 -6.26 0.89
CA TRP A 41 13.12 -6.07 -0.06
C TRP A 41 12.76 -7.40 -0.75
N PRO A 42 11.64 -8.05 -0.38
CA PRO A 42 11.25 -9.31 -0.99
C PRO A 42 10.70 -9.11 -2.40
N VAL A 43 11.09 -10.01 -3.30
CA VAL A 43 10.52 -10.11 -4.64
C VAL A 43 9.24 -10.94 -4.59
N LEU A 44 8.12 -10.31 -4.94
CA LEU A 44 6.82 -10.98 -5.08
C LEU A 44 6.13 -10.55 -6.37
N HIS A 45 5.76 -11.50 -7.22
CA HIS A 45 4.98 -11.27 -8.43
C HIS A 45 4.11 -12.50 -8.74
N TYR A 46 2.91 -12.26 -9.27
CA TYR A 46 1.99 -13.33 -9.67
C TYR A 46 2.46 -14.04 -10.95
N GLY A 47 2.97 -13.27 -11.91
CA GLY A 47 3.40 -13.75 -13.23
C GLY A 47 4.89 -13.57 -13.48
N PRO A 48 5.39 -13.83 -14.71
CA PRO A 48 6.78 -13.61 -15.07
C PRO A 48 7.17 -12.12 -15.00
N VAL A 49 8.46 -11.86 -14.81
CA VAL A 49 9.02 -10.50 -14.89
C VAL A 49 9.09 -10.08 -16.37
N PRO A 50 8.43 -8.99 -16.78
CA PRO A 50 8.47 -8.53 -18.16
C PRO A 50 9.87 -8.05 -18.53
N ARG A 51 10.29 -8.36 -19.75
CA ARG A 51 11.48 -7.76 -20.33
C ARG A 51 11.14 -6.35 -20.80
N PHE A 52 11.75 -5.35 -20.17
CA PHE A 52 11.58 -3.96 -20.57
C PHE A 52 12.12 -3.70 -21.98
N LYS A 53 11.34 -2.96 -22.78
CA LYS A 53 11.66 -2.54 -24.14
C LYS A 53 11.28 -1.05 -24.30
N PRO A 54 12.25 -0.12 -24.19
CA PRO A 54 11.97 1.31 -24.15
C PRO A 54 11.20 1.80 -25.38
N ASP A 55 11.55 1.29 -26.57
CA ASP A 55 10.94 1.69 -27.85
C ASP A 55 9.44 1.37 -27.97
N THR A 56 8.93 0.49 -27.11
CA THR A 56 7.52 0.06 -27.11
C THR A 56 6.79 0.37 -25.81
N TRP A 57 7.50 0.99 -24.86
CA TRP A 57 6.93 1.37 -23.59
C TRP A 57 6.40 2.80 -23.67
N ASP A 58 5.20 2.98 -23.15
CA ASP A 58 4.56 4.26 -22.94
C ASP A 58 3.80 4.25 -21.61
N PHE A 59 3.73 5.42 -20.98
CA PHE A 59 2.80 5.72 -19.91
C PHE A 59 1.62 6.50 -20.47
N ARG A 60 0.41 6.00 -20.28
CA ARG A 60 -0.81 6.61 -20.86
C ARG A 60 -1.75 7.15 -19.78
N VAL A 61 -2.42 8.27 -20.07
CA VAL A 61 -3.56 8.76 -19.30
C VAL A 61 -4.74 8.90 -20.24
N PHE A 62 -5.86 8.25 -19.91
CA PHE A 62 -7.06 8.22 -20.75
C PHE A 62 -8.33 8.04 -19.91
N GLY A 63 -9.47 7.85 -20.57
CA GLY A 63 -10.78 7.72 -19.91
C GLY A 63 -11.47 9.08 -19.85
N ALA A 64 -12.09 9.38 -18.71
CA ALA A 64 -12.77 10.66 -18.48
C ALA A 64 -11.76 11.77 -18.10
N THR A 65 -10.89 12.17 -19.03
CA THR A 65 -10.04 13.36 -18.89
C THR A 65 -10.86 14.64 -19.05
N ALA A 66 -10.41 15.76 -18.48
CA ALA A 66 -11.15 17.02 -18.45
C ALA A 66 -11.50 17.54 -19.86
N LEU A 67 -10.64 17.27 -20.85
CA LEU A 67 -10.83 17.68 -22.24
C LEU A 67 -11.21 16.52 -23.17
N GLY A 68 -11.38 15.30 -22.64
CA GLY A 68 -11.64 14.08 -23.43
C GLY A 68 -10.46 13.62 -24.30
N ASP A 69 -9.28 14.19 -24.08
CA ASP A 69 -8.03 13.86 -24.76
C ASP A 69 -7.33 12.64 -24.12
N LYS A 70 -6.29 12.16 -24.80
CA LYS A 70 -5.42 11.09 -24.31
C LYS A 70 -3.99 11.60 -24.29
N HIS A 71 -3.30 11.31 -23.20
CA HIS A 71 -1.90 11.66 -23.03
C HIS A 71 -1.06 10.40 -23.05
N ALA A 72 0.12 10.49 -23.66
CA ALA A 72 1.08 9.40 -23.69
C ALA A 72 2.48 9.99 -23.64
N TRP A 73 3.33 9.41 -22.80
CA TRP A 73 4.75 9.71 -22.74
C TRP A 73 5.51 8.42 -23.01
N ASN A 74 6.44 8.45 -23.96
CA ASN A 74 7.41 7.37 -24.11
C ASN A 74 8.37 7.35 -22.91
N HIS A 75 9.28 6.37 -22.86
CA HIS A 75 10.18 6.23 -21.72
C HIS A 75 11.08 7.45 -21.47
N GLU A 76 11.60 8.08 -22.53
CA GLU A 76 12.45 9.27 -22.42
C GLU A 76 11.65 10.46 -21.89
N GLU A 77 10.47 10.71 -22.47
CA GLU A 77 9.58 11.81 -22.08
C GLU A 77 9.10 11.66 -20.63
N PHE A 78 8.69 10.45 -20.22
CA PHE A 78 8.27 10.18 -18.85
C PHE A 78 9.42 10.38 -17.86
N SER A 79 10.63 9.93 -18.23
CA SER A 79 11.82 10.09 -17.39
C SER A 79 12.27 11.55 -17.24
N ALA A 80 11.86 12.42 -18.16
CA ALA A 80 12.12 13.86 -18.13
C ALA A 80 11.08 14.67 -17.34
N LEU A 81 9.98 14.06 -16.90
CA LEU A 81 8.98 14.73 -16.06
C LEU A 81 9.57 15.16 -14.71
N PRO A 82 9.00 16.19 -14.05
CA PRO A 82 9.39 16.59 -12.71
C PRO A 82 9.41 15.40 -11.74
N ARG A 83 10.54 15.23 -11.05
CA ARG A 83 10.75 14.15 -10.08
C ARG A 83 10.61 14.67 -8.66
N THR A 84 10.02 13.86 -7.80
CA THR A 84 9.99 14.04 -6.36
C THR A 84 10.46 12.78 -5.64
N THR A 85 10.65 12.92 -4.33
CA THR A 85 10.98 11.81 -3.43
C THR A 85 9.98 11.79 -2.27
N VAL A 86 9.45 10.62 -1.98
CA VAL A 86 8.53 10.39 -0.84
C VAL A 86 9.15 9.33 0.07
N VAL A 87 9.28 9.65 1.35
CA VAL A 87 9.59 8.65 2.39
C VAL A 87 8.29 8.07 2.92
N ALA A 88 8.11 6.76 2.73
CA ALA A 88 6.86 6.10 3.07
C ALA A 88 7.03 4.62 3.41
N ASP A 89 6.11 4.14 4.24
CA ASP A 89 6.00 2.74 4.59
C ASP A 89 5.31 1.97 3.45
N PHE A 90 5.59 0.68 3.38
CA PHE A 90 5.06 -0.23 2.38
C PHE A 90 4.51 -1.46 3.08
N HIS A 91 3.20 -1.69 2.97
CA HIS A 91 2.50 -2.75 3.68
C HIS A 91 2.01 -3.82 2.71
N CYS A 92 2.49 -5.05 2.84
CA CYS A 92 2.02 -6.15 2.01
C CYS A 92 0.87 -6.92 2.67
N VAL A 93 -0.08 -7.35 1.85
CA VAL A 93 -1.19 -8.21 2.27
C VAL A 93 -0.72 -9.56 2.82
N THR A 94 0.48 -10.02 2.44
CA THR A 94 1.09 -11.25 2.94
C THR A 94 1.82 -11.06 4.28
N LYS A 95 1.41 -10.06 5.07
CA LYS A 95 1.79 -9.84 6.48
C LYS A 95 3.23 -9.34 6.73
N PHE A 96 3.85 -8.69 5.75
CA PHE A 96 5.09 -7.96 5.99
C PHE A 96 4.94 -6.45 5.71
N SER A 97 5.70 -5.64 6.44
CA SER A 97 5.85 -4.20 6.24
C SER A 97 7.32 -3.83 6.07
N MET A 98 7.61 -2.91 5.15
CA MET A 98 8.90 -2.22 5.08
C MET A 98 8.66 -0.77 5.53
N LEU A 99 9.46 -0.27 6.46
CA LEU A 99 9.29 1.08 7.02
C LEU A 99 10.35 2.04 6.49
N ASN A 100 10.03 3.33 6.41
CA ASN A 100 10.94 4.41 6.00
C ASN A 100 11.62 4.19 4.63
N ASN A 101 10.87 3.69 3.64
CA ASN A 101 11.42 3.49 2.30
C ASN A 101 11.44 4.83 1.56
N GLU A 102 12.55 5.13 0.89
CA GLU A 102 12.63 6.30 0.02
C GLU A 102 12.21 5.94 -1.40
N TRP A 103 11.12 6.52 -1.89
CA TRP A 103 10.61 6.31 -3.25
C TRP A 103 10.85 7.55 -4.10
N GLY A 104 11.62 7.41 -5.18
CA GLY A 104 11.88 8.49 -6.13
C GLY A 104 11.17 8.26 -7.46
N GLY A 105 10.55 9.29 -8.04
CA GLY A 105 9.77 9.15 -9.27
C GLY A 105 8.92 10.37 -9.60
N VAL A 106 7.86 10.16 -10.38
CA VAL A 106 6.90 11.21 -10.77
C VAL A 106 5.68 11.13 -9.84
N SER A 107 5.29 12.23 -9.20
CA SER A 107 4.13 12.22 -8.30
C SER A 107 2.83 12.01 -9.07
N ALA A 108 1.82 11.44 -8.42
CA ALA A 108 0.47 11.39 -8.99
C ALA A 108 -0.09 12.81 -9.24
N GLU A 109 0.27 13.77 -8.38
CA GLU A 109 -0.06 15.19 -8.56
C GLU A 109 0.46 15.73 -9.91
N THR A 110 1.73 15.51 -10.25
CA THR A 110 2.28 15.93 -11.56
C THR A 110 1.50 15.32 -12.72
N ILE A 111 1.09 14.04 -12.62
CA ILE A 111 0.27 13.42 -13.67
C ILE A 111 -1.13 14.04 -13.75
N LEU A 112 -1.76 14.33 -12.61
CA LEU A 112 -3.07 15.00 -12.53
C LEU A 112 -3.02 16.43 -13.08
N GLU A 113 -1.91 17.15 -12.88
CA GLU A 113 -1.72 18.50 -13.44
C GLU A 113 -1.54 18.47 -14.97
N LEU A 114 -0.73 17.53 -15.47
CA LEU A 114 -0.45 17.39 -16.91
C LEU A 114 -1.63 16.83 -17.68
N ALA A 115 -2.42 15.95 -17.07
CA ALA A 115 -3.61 15.33 -17.66
C ALA A 115 -4.77 15.34 -16.66
N PRO A 116 -5.48 16.49 -16.50
CA PRO A 116 -6.52 16.62 -15.50
C PRO A 116 -7.71 15.68 -15.72
N PRO A 117 -8.29 15.10 -14.66
CA PRO A 117 -9.52 14.34 -14.75
C PRO A 117 -10.74 15.25 -14.96
N ALA A 118 -11.80 14.71 -15.58
CA ALA A 118 -13.09 15.38 -15.61
C ALA A 118 -13.71 15.47 -14.19
N PRO A 119 -14.57 16.47 -13.92
CA PRO A 119 -15.15 16.68 -12.58
C PRO A 119 -15.93 15.46 -12.01
N GLU A 120 -16.49 14.63 -12.88
CA GLU A 120 -17.24 13.43 -12.52
C GLU A 120 -16.38 12.18 -12.24
N VAL A 121 -15.06 12.28 -12.37
CA VAL A 121 -14.15 11.17 -12.08
C VAL A 121 -14.15 10.85 -10.59
N THR A 122 -14.43 9.60 -10.26
CA THR A 122 -14.46 9.10 -8.89
C THR A 122 -13.36 8.08 -8.62
N HIS A 123 -12.84 7.44 -9.66
CA HIS A 123 -11.87 6.35 -9.55
C HIS A 123 -10.80 6.44 -10.64
N VAL A 124 -9.68 5.77 -10.38
CA VAL A 124 -8.57 5.57 -11.31
C VAL A 124 -8.32 4.08 -11.43
N MET A 125 -8.30 3.56 -12.66
CA MET A 125 -7.74 2.23 -12.92
C MET A 125 -6.29 2.37 -13.32
N VAL A 126 -5.40 1.69 -12.61
CA VAL A 126 -3.98 1.63 -12.95
C VAL A 126 -3.75 0.37 -13.76
N TRP A 127 -3.16 0.52 -14.94
CA TRP A 127 -2.87 -0.58 -15.86
C TRP A 127 -1.38 -0.90 -15.87
N ALA A 128 -1.03 -2.18 -15.92
CA ALA A 128 0.33 -2.67 -15.95
C ALA A 128 0.53 -3.74 -17.03
N GLU A 129 1.78 -4.16 -17.19
CA GLU A 129 2.15 -5.28 -18.08
C GLU A 129 1.32 -6.54 -17.81
N TYR A 130 1.17 -7.35 -18.85
CA TYR A 130 0.42 -8.62 -18.82
C TYR A 130 -1.04 -8.49 -18.35
N GLY A 131 -1.64 -7.31 -18.52
CA GLY A 131 -3.04 -7.07 -18.22
C GLY A 131 -3.37 -7.01 -16.73
N PHE A 132 -2.35 -6.88 -15.86
CA PHE A 132 -2.60 -6.59 -14.46
C PHE A 132 -3.22 -5.19 -14.31
N SER A 133 -4.18 -5.06 -13.40
CA SER A 133 -4.84 -3.80 -13.11
C SER A 133 -5.19 -3.68 -11.63
N SER A 134 -5.30 -2.45 -11.15
CA SER A 134 -5.80 -2.15 -9.80
C SER A 134 -6.58 -0.84 -9.82
N ASN A 135 -7.77 -0.85 -9.25
CA ASN A 135 -8.59 0.34 -9.07
C ASN A 135 -8.19 1.14 -7.83
N LEU A 136 -8.41 2.43 -7.83
CA LEU A 136 -8.21 3.32 -6.69
C LEU A 136 -9.35 4.34 -6.68
N ARG A 137 -9.80 4.76 -5.50
CA ARG A 137 -10.62 5.99 -5.43
C ARG A 137 -9.72 7.16 -5.83
N ILE A 138 -10.26 8.15 -6.54
CA ILE A 138 -9.49 9.32 -6.95
C ILE A 138 -8.85 10.03 -5.74
N MET A 139 -9.52 10.02 -4.59
CA MET A 139 -8.99 10.58 -3.34
C MET A 139 -7.81 9.81 -2.74
N ASP A 140 -7.72 8.50 -2.96
CA ASP A 140 -6.56 7.71 -2.52
C ASP A 140 -5.38 7.89 -3.48
N PHE A 141 -5.67 8.07 -4.77
CA PHE A 141 -4.68 8.30 -5.81
C PHE A 141 -4.07 9.72 -5.73
N ALA A 142 -4.89 10.74 -5.47
CA ALA A 142 -4.50 12.14 -5.48
C ALA A 142 -3.82 12.62 -4.18
N THR A 143 -3.24 11.72 -3.39
CA THR A 143 -2.50 12.10 -2.19
C THR A 143 -1.09 12.56 -2.54
N GLU A 144 -0.53 13.49 -1.76
CA GLU A 144 0.85 14.00 -1.91
C GLU A 144 1.92 12.89 -1.83
N ARG A 145 1.57 11.72 -1.27
CA ARG A 145 2.47 10.59 -1.06
C ARG A 145 2.36 9.52 -2.15
N THR A 146 1.40 9.64 -3.07
CA THR A 146 1.24 8.69 -4.17
C THR A 146 2.21 9.02 -5.30
N ILE A 147 2.99 8.03 -5.71
CA ILE A 147 4.11 8.23 -6.64
C ILE A 147 4.26 7.06 -7.61
N PHE A 148 4.50 7.39 -8.88
CA PHE A 148 5.01 6.48 -9.88
C PHE A 148 6.53 6.39 -9.72
N ALA A 149 6.95 5.49 -8.81
CA ALA A 149 8.34 5.30 -8.46
C ALA A 149 9.12 4.66 -9.62
N THR A 150 10.30 5.22 -9.87
CA THR A 150 11.34 4.69 -10.77
C THR A 150 12.60 4.32 -10.00
N HIS A 151 12.72 4.77 -8.75
CA HIS A 151 13.84 4.54 -7.85
C HIS A 151 13.36 4.14 -6.45
N HIS A 152 14.19 3.37 -5.74
CA HIS A 152 14.02 3.03 -4.33
C HIS A 152 15.38 3.16 -3.64
N ASP A 153 15.42 3.90 -2.52
CA ASP A 153 16.63 4.21 -1.74
C ASP A 153 17.79 4.76 -2.61
N GLY A 154 17.46 5.73 -3.48
CA GLY A 154 18.40 6.38 -4.40
C GLY A 154 18.77 5.59 -5.66
N GLU A 155 18.48 4.28 -5.71
CA GLU A 155 18.86 3.41 -6.82
C GLU A 155 17.69 3.16 -7.78
N PRO A 156 17.92 3.00 -9.10
CA PRO A 156 16.88 2.58 -10.03
C PRO A 156 16.24 1.26 -9.61
N LEU A 157 14.93 1.12 -9.84
CA LEU A 157 14.25 -0.15 -9.61
C LEU A 157 14.91 -1.28 -10.40
N THR A 158 14.96 -2.48 -9.83
CA THR A 158 15.25 -3.68 -10.62
C THR A 158 14.00 -4.13 -11.38
N ALA A 159 14.20 -4.99 -12.39
CA ALA A 159 13.08 -5.56 -13.15
C ALA A 159 12.08 -6.28 -12.23
N GLU A 160 12.56 -7.05 -11.26
CA GLU A 160 11.75 -7.78 -10.27
C GLU A 160 10.90 -6.84 -9.40
N HIS A 161 11.41 -5.65 -9.13
CA HIS A 161 10.79 -4.64 -8.27
C HIS A 161 9.92 -3.63 -9.01
N GLY A 162 9.85 -3.72 -10.34
CA GLY A 162 8.87 -2.98 -11.14
C GLY A 162 9.45 -2.02 -12.17
N PHE A 163 10.75 -2.08 -12.46
CA PHE A 163 11.35 -1.28 -13.53
C PHE A 163 10.58 -1.41 -14.85
N PRO A 164 10.28 -0.31 -15.56
CA PRO A 164 10.78 1.04 -15.33
C PRO A 164 9.99 1.82 -14.26
N VAL A 165 8.71 1.49 -14.06
CA VAL A 165 7.78 2.26 -13.23
C VAL A 165 6.90 1.32 -12.41
N ARG A 166 6.79 1.58 -11.11
CA ARG A 166 5.76 1.03 -10.25
C ARG A 166 4.95 2.13 -9.58
N LEU A 167 3.71 1.84 -9.22
CA LEU A 167 2.94 2.73 -8.36
C LEU A 167 3.20 2.39 -6.88
N ILE A 168 3.28 3.42 -6.05
CA ILE A 168 3.30 3.35 -4.60
C ILE A 168 2.15 4.21 -4.07
N VAL A 169 1.28 3.60 -3.25
CA VAL A 169 0.13 4.25 -2.57
C VAL A 169 0.27 3.94 -1.08
N PRO A 170 1.03 4.72 -0.30
CA PRO A 170 1.49 4.33 1.03
C PRO A 170 0.41 3.96 2.04
N GLN A 171 -0.76 4.59 1.92
CA GLN A 171 -1.89 4.38 2.83
C GLN A 171 -2.68 3.10 2.52
N LEU A 172 -2.39 2.40 1.43
CA LEU A 172 -3.06 1.16 1.04
C LEU A 172 -2.07 -0.01 1.01
N TYR A 173 -2.60 -1.22 1.04
CA TYR A 173 -1.80 -2.41 0.83
C TYR A 173 -1.17 -2.46 -0.57
N ALA A 174 0.00 -3.06 -0.63
CA ALA A 174 0.90 -3.09 -1.79
C ALA A 174 0.31 -3.60 -3.10
N TRP A 175 -0.74 -4.44 -3.10
CA TRP A 175 -1.34 -4.90 -4.36
C TRP A 175 -2.03 -3.77 -5.11
N LYS A 176 -2.44 -2.71 -4.40
CA LYS A 176 -3.01 -1.48 -4.96
C LYS A 176 -1.99 -0.63 -5.72
N GLY A 177 -0.69 -0.93 -5.58
CA GLY A 177 0.42 -0.28 -6.27
C GLY A 177 1.10 -1.21 -7.27
N PRO A 178 0.56 -1.36 -8.51
CA PRO A 178 1.10 -2.26 -9.51
C PRO A 178 2.58 -2.02 -9.82
N LYS A 179 3.29 -3.10 -10.17
CA LYS A 179 4.60 -3.04 -10.83
C LYS A 179 4.42 -2.98 -12.35
N TRP A 180 5.40 -2.46 -13.07
CA TRP A 180 5.43 -2.43 -14.54
C TRP A 180 4.23 -1.65 -15.12
N VAL A 181 4.00 -0.46 -14.58
CA VAL A 181 2.86 0.38 -14.93
C VAL A 181 2.97 0.85 -16.38
N ARG A 182 1.82 0.90 -17.06
CA ARG A 182 1.61 1.38 -18.43
C ARG A 182 0.69 2.59 -18.51
N GLY A 183 0.05 2.97 -17.42
CA GLY A 183 -0.79 4.16 -17.39
C GLY A 183 -1.95 4.07 -16.42
N ILE A 184 -2.78 5.10 -16.48
CA ILE A 184 -4.01 5.22 -15.72
C ILE A 184 -5.21 5.53 -16.62
N GLU A 185 -6.38 5.10 -16.18
CA GLU A 185 -7.67 5.39 -16.78
C GLU A 185 -8.56 6.06 -15.74
N TYR A 186 -9.05 7.25 -16.05
CA TYR A 186 -10.03 7.93 -15.23
C TYR A 186 -11.43 7.35 -15.43
N MET A 187 -12.06 6.97 -14.34
CA MET A 187 -13.36 6.31 -14.31
C MET A 187 -14.37 7.12 -13.48
N VAL A 188 -15.61 7.19 -13.98
CA VAL A 188 -16.74 7.87 -13.32
C VAL A 188 -17.46 6.99 -12.30
N ALA A 189 -17.15 5.70 -12.29
CA ALA A 189 -17.64 4.72 -11.34
C ALA A 189 -16.54 3.69 -11.05
N ASP A 190 -16.65 3.01 -9.93
CA ASP A 190 -15.72 1.96 -9.57
C ASP A 190 -15.82 0.75 -10.52
N LYS A 191 -14.67 0.13 -10.76
CA LYS A 191 -14.54 -1.15 -11.46
C LYS A 191 -13.39 -1.92 -10.80
N ARG A 192 -13.63 -3.16 -10.40
CA ARG A 192 -12.60 -3.98 -9.75
C ARG A 192 -11.40 -4.23 -10.67
N GLY A 193 -10.21 -4.21 -10.07
CA GLY A 193 -8.96 -4.64 -10.70
C GLY A 193 -8.71 -6.14 -10.59
N PHE A 194 -7.49 -6.56 -10.90
CA PHE A 194 -7.11 -7.95 -11.01
C PHE A 194 -7.32 -8.74 -9.70
N TRP A 195 -6.81 -8.23 -8.58
CA TRP A 195 -6.91 -8.95 -7.30
C TRP A 195 -8.26 -8.72 -6.63
N GLU A 196 -8.88 -7.57 -6.85
CA GLU A 196 -10.20 -7.24 -6.31
C GLU A 196 -11.29 -8.15 -6.90
N GLU A 197 -11.17 -8.55 -8.17
CA GLU A 197 -12.00 -9.59 -8.78
C GLU A 197 -11.72 -11.00 -8.21
N ARG A 198 -10.57 -11.21 -7.56
CA ARG A 198 -10.09 -12.51 -7.07
C ARG A 198 -10.14 -12.62 -5.55
N GLY A 199 -10.95 -11.80 -4.91
CA GLY A 199 -11.27 -11.89 -3.49
C GLY A 199 -10.42 -11.00 -2.59
N TYR A 200 -9.58 -10.11 -3.13
CA TYR A 200 -8.98 -9.06 -2.31
C TYR A 200 -9.96 -7.91 -2.07
N HIS A 201 -9.78 -7.21 -0.96
CA HIS A 201 -10.65 -6.11 -0.58
C HIS A 201 -10.57 -4.96 -1.59
N ASN A 202 -11.69 -4.31 -1.88
CA ASN A 202 -11.73 -3.26 -2.90
C ASN A 202 -10.89 -2.01 -2.55
N ILE A 203 -10.91 -1.57 -1.28
CA ILE A 203 -10.09 -0.43 -0.79
C ILE A 203 -8.66 -0.87 -0.45
N GLY A 204 -8.50 -1.72 0.57
CA GLY A 204 -7.18 -2.26 0.93
C GLY A 204 -6.45 -1.47 2.01
N ASP A 205 -7.15 -0.89 2.99
CA ASP A 205 -6.53 -0.21 4.12
C ASP A 205 -5.82 -1.20 5.07
N PRO A 206 -4.50 -1.05 5.31
CA PRO A 206 -3.77 -1.95 6.17
C PRO A 206 -4.08 -1.81 7.66
N TRP A 207 -4.45 -0.62 8.13
CA TRP A 207 -4.78 -0.35 9.53
C TRP A 207 -6.15 -0.91 9.93
N GLN A 208 -7.06 -0.99 8.96
CA GLN A 208 -8.37 -1.62 9.12
C GLN A 208 -8.36 -3.12 8.78
N GLU A 209 -7.19 -3.71 8.51
CA GLU A 209 -7.04 -5.11 8.09
C GLU A 209 -7.91 -5.51 6.89
N GLN A 210 -8.21 -4.57 5.99
CA GLN A 210 -9.00 -4.79 4.79
C GLN A 210 -8.19 -5.59 3.75
N ARG A 211 -8.08 -6.90 3.92
CA ARG A 211 -7.28 -7.80 3.07
C ARG A 211 -8.14 -8.47 2.00
N TYR A 212 -9.38 -8.84 2.33
CA TYR A 212 -10.23 -9.68 1.50
C TYR A 212 -11.63 -9.07 1.28
N SER A 213 -12.26 -9.44 0.17
CA SER A 213 -13.54 -8.89 -0.26
C SER A 213 -14.70 -9.19 0.69
N TYR A 214 -14.64 -10.28 1.45
CA TYR A 214 -15.66 -10.63 2.44
C TYR A 214 -15.73 -9.65 3.62
N GLN A 215 -14.74 -8.76 3.77
CA GLN A 215 -14.71 -7.73 4.81
C GLN A 215 -15.37 -6.41 4.35
N GLU A 216 -15.79 -6.32 3.09
CA GLU A 216 -16.36 -5.09 2.53
C GLU A 216 -17.79 -4.81 3.04
N ARG A 217 -18.46 -5.84 3.54
CA ARG A 217 -19.81 -5.75 4.12
C ARG A 217 -19.87 -6.52 5.42
N GLU A 218 -20.55 -5.93 6.39
CA GLU A 218 -20.78 -6.57 7.68
C GLU A 218 -21.61 -7.86 7.50
N GLY A 219 -21.14 -8.98 8.06
CA GLY A 219 -21.83 -10.28 8.01
C GLY A 219 -21.60 -11.13 6.75
N GLU A 220 -20.80 -10.69 5.77
CA GLU A 220 -20.44 -11.51 4.59
C GLU A 220 -19.14 -12.32 4.76
N GLY A 221 -18.54 -12.27 5.96
CA GLY A 221 -17.35 -13.05 6.32
C GLY A 221 -17.64 -14.54 6.56
N PRO A 222 -16.64 -15.42 6.41
CA PRO A 222 -16.78 -16.81 6.83
C PRO A 222 -17.02 -16.87 8.36
N ASP A 223 -17.85 -17.81 8.80
CA ASP A 223 -17.92 -18.19 10.22
C ASP A 223 -16.53 -18.73 10.63
N LEU A 224 -15.80 -17.94 11.42
CA LEU A 224 -14.46 -18.29 11.92
C LEU A 224 -14.52 -19.07 13.24
#